data_AF-A0A1S9CH25-F1
#
_entry.id   AF-A0A1S9CH25-F1
#
_cell.length_a   1.000
_cell.length_b   1.000
_cell.length_c   1.000
_cell.angle_alpha   90.00
_cell.angle_beta   90.00
_cell.angle_gamma   90.00
#
_symmetry.space_group_name_H-M   'P 1'
#
loop_
_entity.id
_entity.type
_entity.pdbx_description
1 polymer ?
#
loop_
_entity_poly.entity_id
_entity_poly.type
_entity_poly.pdbx_seq_one_letter_code
_entity_poly.pdbx_strand_id
1 'polypeptide(L)'
;MSLSLVSKVPITFTEMKEAYDSLSDDLSRQIFNKRIQYAYTQTEQSAFELGSLSTYEYPVIFNNIVFLKYWEPYQKAIANLANPKIIIYGCGQFGQAIFHMLKNIKKIIFCAQSYQETPFIEGCPVISPEQLIKDFSNLPIIIASIEHLEDIIDFLISNGIDKNNIISYFSVNPLIPSLQPINLQKKLTKSIDSFIIIYNFTKNRFLIFEQIENIDKDTFFINNRFEIGSIFGKKIISSKDFLNYYSNIPIVLCLKPSTTNLLLSNQTHMYNIIHYYYPNFQPYKTQYFDENIIHFNNNEVFVDAGVLNGMSSVIFAQNTNYMYKKIYLFEPITQFVIISRLLLDAYNIKNYELYDIGLWNKKDTVSFQNDNSFGPNNYIDPNGNVIINVDTLDNIFIHNSTPREIPTFIKMDIEGAELAALQGGEQLIRKYKPKLAISVYHKLEDVIIILNWIKSINPNYICYLRHYSPIDNETILYCV
;
A
#
# COMPACT_ATOMS: atom_id res chain seq x y z
N MET A 1 11.60 14.56 12.10
CA MET A 1 10.43 15.42 11.83
C MET A 1 10.73 16.25 10.61
N SER A 2 10.08 15.98 9.49
CA SER A 2 10.22 16.86 8.33
C SER A 2 9.34 18.09 8.54
N LEU A 3 9.96 19.27 8.53
CA LEU A 3 9.28 20.58 8.49
C LEU A 3 8.46 20.81 7.21
N SER A 4 8.35 19.81 6.31
CA SER A 4 7.65 19.89 5.02
C SER A 4 6.13 19.65 5.09
N LEU A 5 5.59 19.20 6.22
CA LEU A 5 4.19 18.76 6.36
C LEU A 5 3.20 19.88 6.75
N VAL A 6 3.68 21.12 6.94
CA VAL A 6 2.86 22.26 7.39
C VAL A 6 3.13 23.47 6.51
N SER A 7 2.10 24.00 5.85
CA SER A 7 2.23 25.26 5.12
C SER A 7 2.54 26.40 6.09
N LYS A 8 3.25 27.41 5.58
CA LYS A 8 3.51 28.65 6.32
C LYS A 8 2.27 29.55 6.42
N VAL A 9 1.13 29.14 5.89
CA VAL A 9 -0.09 29.96 5.85
C VAL A 9 -0.93 29.67 7.10
N PRO A 10 -1.22 30.67 7.94
CA PRO A 10 -2.02 30.48 9.14
C PRO A 10 -3.48 30.16 8.76
N ILE A 11 -4.07 29.16 9.42
CA ILE A 11 -5.48 28.82 9.30
C ILE A 11 -6.26 29.46 10.45
N THR A 12 -7.36 30.11 10.12
CA THR A 12 -8.27 30.74 11.08
C THR A 12 -9.28 29.74 11.65
N PHE A 13 -9.80 30.03 12.85
CA PHE A 13 -10.93 29.28 13.41
C PHE A 13 -12.18 29.35 12.53
N THR A 14 -12.36 30.45 11.78
CA THR A 14 -13.45 30.59 10.82
C THR A 14 -13.33 29.57 9.69
N GLU A 15 -12.15 29.45 9.07
CA GLU A 15 -11.91 28.48 8.00
C GLU A 15 -12.08 27.03 8.48
N MET A 16 -11.60 26.73 9.70
CA MET A 16 -11.83 25.41 10.32
C MET A 16 -13.31 25.11 10.52
N LYS A 17 -14.08 26.10 11.00
CA LYS A 17 -15.52 25.96 11.23
C LYS A 17 -16.28 25.79 9.91
N GLU A 18 -15.95 26.56 8.89
CA GLU A 18 -16.55 26.46 7.54
C GLU A 18 -16.32 25.07 6.94
N ALA A 19 -15.09 24.56 7.03
CA ALA A 19 -14.74 23.21 6.59
C ALA A 19 -15.59 22.17 7.34
N TYR A 20 -15.60 22.22 8.67
CA TYR A 20 -16.38 21.30 9.50
C TYR A 20 -17.89 21.32 9.18
N ASP A 21 -18.47 22.51 9.02
CA ASP A 21 -19.89 22.69 8.76
C ASP A 21 -20.31 22.20 7.37
N SER A 22 -19.38 22.18 6.42
CA SER A 22 -19.61 21.71 5.05
C SER A 22 -19.67 20.19 4.90
N LEU A 23 -19.29 19.43 5.94
CA LEU A 23 -19.30 17.96 5.93
C LEU A 23 -20.71 17.41 6.16
N SER A 24 -21.05 16.38 5.38
CA SER A 24 -22.44 15.96 5.18
C SER A 24 -22.94 14.92 6.18
N ASP A 25 -22.06 14.26 6.94
CA ASP A 25 -22.42 13.25 7.92
C ASP A 25 -21.58 13.32 9.21
N ASP A 26 -22.07 12.63 10.26
CA ASP A 26 -21.44 12.61 11.58
C ASP A 26 -20.08 11.92 11.57
N LEU A 27 -19.90 10.88 10.75
CA LEU A 27 -18.63 10.17 10.64
C LEU A 27 -17.54 11.07 10.07
N SER A 28 -17.86 11.83 9.03
CA SER A 28 -16.95 12.81 8.41
C SER A 28 -16.53 13.86 9.42
N ARG A 29 -17.47 14.36 10.23
CA ARG A 29 -17.20 15.34 11.30
C ARG A 29 -16.32 14.74 12.41
N GLN A 30 -16.51 13.47 12.76
CA GLN A 30 -15.65 12.76 13.72
C GLN A 30 -14.23 12.59 13.19
N ILE A 31 -14.09 12.15 11.93
CA ILE A 31 -12.79 12.01 11.24
C ILE A 31 -12.10 13.37 11.16
N PHE A 32 -12.80 14.43 10.78
CA PHE A 32 -12.27 15.80 10.76
C PHE A 32 -11.72 16.20 12.14
N ASN A 33 -12.48 16.00 13.21
CA ASN A 33 -12.01 16.35 14.56
C ASN A 33 -10.77 15.56 14.96
N LYS A 34 -10.72 14.25 14.67
CA LYS A 34 -9.54 13.42 14.92
C LYS A 34 -8.34 13.81 14.06
N ARG A 35 -8.58 14.28 12.84
CA ARG A 35 -7.57 14.87 11.97
C ARG A 35 -6.95 16.13 12.54
N ILE A 36 -7.78 17.07 12.98
CA ILE A 36 -7.30 18.28 13.65
C ILE A 36 -6.54 17.91 14.93
N GLN A 37 -7.05 16.92 15.68
CA GLN A 37 -6.36 16.40 16.87
C GLN A 37 -4.95 15.88 16.55
N TYR A 38 -4.83 15.06 15.52
CA TYR A 38 -3.54 14.58 15.06
C TYR A 38 -2.64 15.73 14.59
N ALA A 39 -3.16 16.69 13.83
CA ALA A 39 -2.38 17.81 13.31
C ALA A 39 -1.66 18.62 14.40
N TYR A 40 -2.29 18.85 15.56
CA TYR A 40 -1.65 19.58 16.65
C TYR A 40 -0.81 18.70 17.60
N THR A 41 -1.11 17.39 17.72
CA THR A 41 -0.41 16.49 18.66
C THR A 41 0.73 15.69 18.03
N GLN A 42 0.53 15.16 16.82
CA GLN A 42 1.46 14.30 16.09
C GLN A 42 2.02 13.14 16.94
N THR A 43 1.16 12.53 17.76
CA THR A 43 1.51 11.36 18.60
C THR A 43 0.98 10.07 17.99
N GLU A 44 1.62 8.93 18.29
CA GLU A 44 1.12 7.61 17.91
C GLU A 44 -0.31 7.38 18.40
N GLN A 45 -0.62 7.81 19.62
CA GLN A 45 -1.97 7.72 20.19
C GLN A 45 -2.99 8.47 19.33
N SER A 46 -2.70 9.72 18.95
CA SER A 46 -3.62 10.51 18.11
C SER A 46 -3.80 9.94 16.70
N ALA A 47 -2.75 9.33 16.13
CA ALA A 47 -2.83 8.64 14.84
C ALA A 47 -3.71 7.38 14.95
N PHE A 48 -3.58 6.61 16.03
CA PHE A 48 -4.42 5.43 16.28
C PHE A 48 -5.88 5.80 16.58
N GLU A 49 -6.12 6.88 17.32
CA GLU A 49 -7.48 7.37 17.58
C GLU A 49 -8.18 7.78 16.28
N LEU A 50 -7.46 8.37 15.31
CA LEU A 50 -7.97 8.60 13.96
C LEU A 50 -8.22 7.28 13.22
N GLY A 51 -7.24 6.37 13.23
CA GLY A 51 -7.35 5.04 12.64
C GLY A 51 -8.50 4.19 13.19
N SER A 52 -8.95 4.44 14.42
CA SER A 52 -10.11 3.78 15.00
C SER A 52 -11.44 4.12 14.32
N LEU A 53 -11.49 5.24 13.56
CA LEU A 53 -12.63 5.68 12.76
C LEU A 53 -12.57 5.19 11.32
N SER A 54 -11.58 4.35 10.99
CA SER A 54 -11.39 3.83 9.66
C SER A 54 -12.63 3.06 9.20
N THR A 55 -13.20 3.42 8.03
CA THR A 55 -14.23 2.62 7.34
C THR A 55 -13.66 1.40 6.63
N TYR A 56 -12.40 1.13 6.92
CA TYR A 56 -11.69 -0.07 6.59
C TYR A 56 -12.45 -1.32 7.03
N GLU A 57 -13.08 -1.95 6.06
CA GLU A 57 -13.25 -3.39 6.09
C GLU A 57 -11.87 -3.99 5.80
N TYR A 58 -11.10 -4.19 6.86
CA TYR A 58 -9.94 -5.07 6.91
C TYR A 58 -10.05 -6.14 5.81
N PRO A 59 -9.13 -6.20 4.83
CA PRO A 59 -9.22 -7.14 3.72
C PRO A 59 -9.46 -8.51 4.32
N VAL A 60 -10.34 -9.29 3.71
CA VAL A 60 -10.80 -10.65 4.05
C VAL A 60 -9.80 -11.56 4.81
N ILE A 61 -8.50 -11.33 4.73
CA ILE A 61 -7.47 -11.88 5.63
C ILE A 61 -7.73 -11.56 7.12
N PHE A 62 -8.30 -10.41 7.46
CA PHE A 62 -8.71 -10.00 8.80
C PHE A 62 -10.24 -10.15 9.02
N ASN A 63 -11.11 -9.83 8.04
CA ASN A 63 -12.57 -9.88 8.23
C ASN A 63 -13.33 -11.12 7.71
N ASN A 64 -12.73 -12.10 7.01
CA ASN A 64 -13.47 -13.31 6.64
C ASN A 64 -12.66 -14.61 6.87
N ILE A 65 -13.13 -15.35 7.88
CA ILE A 65 -13.01 -16.82 8.00
C ILE A 65 -11.62 -17.37 8.32
N VAL A 66 -10.52 -16.63 8.20
CA VAL A 66 -9.19 -17.12 8.64
C VAL A 66 -8.83 -16.51 9.99
N PHE A 67 -8.69 -15.19 10.10
CA PHE A 67 -8.35 -14.56 11.38
C PHE A 67 -9.38 -14.94 12.44
N LEU A 68 -10.67 -14.60 12.32
CA LEU A 68 -11.70 -14.90 13.33
C LEU A 68 -11.99 -16.41 13.57
N LYS A 69 -11.88 -17.26 12.54
CA LYS A 69 -12.15 -18.72 12.68
C LYS A 69 -10.97 -19.46 13.29
N TYR A 70 -9.74 -18.97 13.10
CA TYR A 70 -8.57 -19.44 13.83
C TYR A 70 -8.35 -18.63 15.11
N TRP A 71 -8.96 -17.47 15.30
CA TRP A 71 -8.77 -16.58 16.45
C TRP A 71 -9.37 -17.12 17.73
N GLU A 72 -10.62 -17.59 17.71
CA GLU A 72 -11.22 -18.19 18.90
C GLU A 72 -10.47 -19.49 19.29
N PRO A 73 -10.10 -20.38 18.34
CA PRO A 73 -9.20 -21.51 18.62
C PRO A 73 -7.78 -21.12 19.03
N TYR A 74 -7.20 -20.04 18.48
CA TYR A 74 -5.85 -19.55 18.78
C TYR A 74 -5.81 -18.88 20.16
N GLN A 75 -6.81 -18.07 20.48
CA GLN A 75 -7.05 -17.52 21.81
C GLN A 75 -7.31 -18.63 22.83
N LYS A 76 -8.15 -19.62 22.51
CA LYS A 76 -8.36 -20.82 23.36
C LYS A 76 -7.07 -21.62 23.52
N ALA A 77 -6.30 -21.83 22.46
CA ALA A 77 -5.03 -22.54 22.50
C ALA A 77 -4.01 -21.81 23.40
N ILE A 78 -3.88 -20.48 23.24
CA ILE A 78 -3.02 -19.64 24.08
C ILE A 78 -3.52 -19.61 25.52
N ALA A 79 -4.83 -19.47 25.75
CA ALA A 79 -5.43 -19.52 27.09
C ALA A 79 -5.16 -20.87 27.78
N ASN A 80 -5.26 -21.98 27.03
CA ASN A 80 -5.05 -23.35 27.50
C ASN A 80 -3.57 -23.73 27.66
N LEU A 81 -2.61 -22.89 27.24
CA LEU A 81 -1.21 -23.10 27.59
C LEU A 81 -1.09 -23.16 29.12
N ALA A 82 -0.52 -24.23 29.64
CA ALA A 82 -0.33 -24.40 31.08
C ALA A 82 0.53 -23.28 31.70
N ASN A 83 1.36 -22.62 30.88
CA ASN A 83 2.19 -21.53 31.33
C ASN A 83 1.35 -20.24 31.54
N PRO A 84 1.36 -19.64 32.74
CA PRO A 84 0.67 -18.38 33.00
C PRO A 84 1.41 -17.17 32.41
N LYS A 85 2.66 -17.33 31.98
CA LYS A 85 3.49 -16.29 31.37
C LYS A 85 3.73 -16.58 29.90
N ILE A 86 3.70 -15.53 29.09
CA ILE A 86 3.99 -15.59 27.66
C ILE A 86 4.86 -14.39 27.24
N ILE A 87 5.61 -14.58 26.16
CA ILE A 87 6.36 -13.51 25.52
C ILE A 87 5.64 -13.09 24.25
N ILE A 88 5.54 -11.78 24.04
CA ILE A 88 5.16 -11.20 22.75
C ILE A 88 6.42 -10.61 22.11
N TYR A 89 6.94 -11.27 21.07
CA TYR A 89 8.12 -10.83 20.33
C TYR A 89 7.68 -9.86 19.22
N GLY A 90 7.80 -8.56 19.50
CA GLY A 90 7.31 -7.47 18.67
C GLY A 90 6.50 -6.48 19.50
N CYS A 91 6.98 -5.24 19.58
CA CYS A 91 6.38 -4.17 20.40
C CYS A 91 5.52 -3.17 19.61
N GLY A 92 5.46 -3.33 18.28
CA GLY A 92 4.64 -2.49 17.42
C GLY A 92 3.14 -2.76 17.58
N GLN A 93 2.35 -2.14 16.71
CA GLN A 93 0.88 -2.15 16.76
C GLN A 93 0.28 -3.55 16.91
N PHE A 94 0.82 -4.54 16.20
CA PHE A 94 0.34 -5.92 16.26
C PHE A 94 0.61 -6.58 17.64
N GLY A 95 1.74 -6.27 18.27
CA GLY A 95 2.07 -6.75 19.61
C GLY A 95 1.19 -6.15 20.69
N GLN A 96 0.89 -4.84 20.58
CA GLN A 96 -0.02 -4.16 21.50
C GLN A 96 -1.45 -4.69 21.38
N ALA A 97 -1.93 -4.96 20.16
CA ALA A 97 -3.24 -5.59 19.95
C ALA A 97 -3.33 -6.96 20.65
N ILE A 98 -2.32 -7.82 20.50
CA ILE A 98 -2.25 -9.11 21.20
C ILE A 98 -2.22 -8.92 22.72
N PHE A 99 -1.50 -7.91 23.20
CA PHE A 99 -1.45 -7.59 24.63
C PHE A 99 -2.83 -7.23 25.20
N HIS A 100 -3.57 -6.33 24.56
CA HIS A 100 -4.88 -5.91 25.06
C HIS A 100 -5.87 -7.06 25.19
N MET A 101 -5.70 -8.13 24.42
CA MET A 101 -6.50 -9.34 24.52
C MET A 101 -6.07 -10.26 25.64
N LEU A 102 -4.76 -10.48 25.80
CA LEU A 102 -4.22 -11.52 26.66
C LEU A 102 -3.97 -11.02 28.09
N LYS A 103 -3.92 -9.70 28.31
CA LYS A 103 -3.56 -9.11 29.62
C LYS A 103 -4.42 -9.56 30.80
N ASN A 104 -5.67 -9.96 30.55
CA ASN A 104 -6.60 -10.42 31.58
C ASN A 104 -6.49 -11.93 31.89
N ILE A 105 -5.76 -12.69 31.07
CA ILE A 105 -5.67 -14.16 31.18
C ILE A 105 -4.23 -14.69 31.24
N LYS A 106 -3.24 -13.90 30.84
CA LYS A 106 -1.81 -14.23 30.87
C LYS A 106 -0.99 -13.05 31.38
N LYS A 107 0.13 -13.36 32.03
CA LYS A 107 1.15 -12.38 32.35
C LYS A 107 2.10 -12.21 31.16
N ILE A 108 2.27 -10.99 30.70
CA ILE A 108 2.92 -10.69 29.42
C ILE A 108 4.29 -10.05 29.66
N ILE A 109 5.25 -10.45 28.83
CA ILE A 109 6.57 -9.84 28.69
C ILE A 109 6.73 -9.51 27.21
N PHE A 110 7.13 -8.28 26.90
CA PHE A 110 7.42 -7.89 25.52
C PHE A 110 8.89 -8.15 25.20
N CYS A 111 9.19 -8.51 23.95
CA CYS A 111 10.54 -8.62 23.43
C CYS A 111 10.70 -7.76 22.18
N ALA A 112 11.75 -6.93 22.13
CA ALA A 112 12.10 -6.11 20.97
C ALA A 112 13.60 -5.83 20.87
N GLN A 113 14.08 -5.64 19.65
CA GLN A 113 15.49 -5.45 19.32
C GLN A 113 16.00 -4.00 19.56
N SER A 114 15.10 -3.01 19.56
CA SER A 114 15.43 -1.58 19.48
C SER A 114 14.73 -0.71 20.53
N TYR A 115 14.55 -1.20 21.77
CA TYR A 115 13.77 -0.49 22.81
C TYR A 115 14.59 -0.20 24.08
N GLN A 116 15.79 0.37 23.93
CA GLN A 116 16.67 0.71 25.06
C GLN A 116 16.16 1.90 25.91
N GLU A 117 15.13 2.63 25.48
CA GLU A 117 14.65 3.85 26.17
C GLU A 117 13.33 3.68 26.95
N THR A 118 12.63 2.56 26.79
CA THR A 118 11.34 2.31 27.46
C THR A 118 11.31 0.90 28.07
N PRO A 119 11.62 0.75 29.36
CA PRO A 119 11.70 -0.57 30.01
C PRO A 119 10.32 -1.24 30.17
N PHE A 120 9.24 -0.51 29.89
CA PHE A 120 7.88 -1.00 29.99
C PHE A 120 7.01 -0.51 28.82
N ILE A 121 6.10 -1.37 28.37
CA ILE A 121 4.98 -1.04 27.47
C ILE A 121 3.70 -1.45 28.19
N GLU A 122 2.76 -0.51 28.36
CA GLU A 122 1.48 -0.77 29.05
C GLU A 122 1.67 -1.43 30.45
N GLY A 123 2.76 -1.04 31.15
CA GLY A 123 3.15 -1.60 32.45
C GLY A 123 3.78 -3.00 32.40
N CYS A 124 3.94 -3.61 31.22
CA CYS A 124 4.63 -4.88 31.03
C CYS A 124 6.12 -4.67 30.72
N PRO A 125 7.03 -5.49 31.29
CA PRO A 125 8.45 -5.35 31.04
C PRO A 125 8.79 -5.66 29.58
N VAL A 126 9.72 -4.90 29.02
CA VAL A 126 10.31 -5.14 27.69
C VAL A 126 11.71 -5.71 27.88
N ILE A 127 12.01 -6.82 27.23
CA ILE A 127 13.32 -7.50 27.27
C ILE A 127 13.95 -7.53 25.88
N SER A 128 15.27 -7.70 25.83
CA SER A 128 15.97 -7.89 24.56
C SER A 128 15.87 -9.34 24.08
N PRO A 129 16.13 -9.60 22.78
CA PRO A 129 16.21 -10.97 22.24
C PRO A 129 17.27 -11.83 22.96
N GLU A 130 18.41 -11.24 23.33
CA GLU A 130 19.46 -11.92 24.08
C GLU A 130 18.99 -12.31 25.48
N GLN A 131 18.27 -11.41 26.15
CA GLN A 131 17.69 -11.68 27.46
C GLN A 131 16.57 -12.75 27.38
N LEU A 132 15.78 -12.74 26.31
CA LEU A 132 14.79 -13.78 26.03
C LEU A 132 15.45 -15.15 25.95
N ILE A 133 16.53 -15.27 25.17
CA ILE A 133 17.26 -16.55 25.00
C ILE A 133 17.84 -17.02 26.33
N LYS A 134 18.43 -16.10 27.10
CA LYS A 134 19.14 -16.44 28.33
C LYS A 134 18.19 -16.82 29.48
N ASP A 135 17.17 -16.00 29.72
CA ASP A 135 16.38 -16.05 30.96
C ASP A 135 14.97 -16.62 30.75
N PHE A 136 14.50 -16.71 29.50
CA PHE A 136 13.10 -17.04 29.20
C PHE A 136 12.91 -18.04 28.05
N SER A 137 13.94 -18.81 27.69
CA SER A 137 13.92 -19.77 26.57
C SER A 137 12.85 -20.87 26.65
N ASN A 138 12.35 -21.14 27.86
CA ASN A 138 11.31 -22.14 28.13
C ASN A 138 9.87 -21.55 28.11
N LEU A 139 9.71 -20.24 27.90
CA LEU A 139 8.39 -19.63 27.82
C LEU A 139 7.80 -19.74 26.40
N PRO A 140 6.46 -19.83 26.27
CA PRO A 140 5.81 -19.66 24.98
C PRO A 140 6.06 -18.25 24.43
N ILE A 141 6.48 -18.17 23.17
CA ILE A 141 6.83 -16.95 22.45
C ILE A 141 5.86 -16.78 21.29
N ILE A 142 5.04 -15.73 21.35
CA ILE A 142 4.18 -15.30 20.25
C ILE A 142 4.95 -14.30 19.41
N ILE A 143 5.15 -14.58 18.12
CA ILE A 143 5.80 -13.62 17.23
C ILE A 143 4.76 -12.64 16.69
N ALA A 144 4.91 -11.38 17.10
CA ALA A 144 4.07 -10.26 16.74
C ALA A 144 4.76 -9.35 15.71
N SER A 145 5.29 -9.96 14.65
CA SER A 145 5.87 -9.28 13.49
C SER A 145 5.52 -10.03 12.22
N ILE A 146 5.03 -9.32 11.21
CA ILE A 146 4.70 -9.88 9.89
C ILE A 146 5.90 -9.76 8.94
N GLU A 147 6.59 -8.62 9.00
CA GLU A 147 7.69 -8.28 8.09
C GLU A 147 8.97 -9.08 8.39
N HIS A 148 9.26 -9.32 9.66
CA HIS A 148 10.48 -10.00 10.12
C HIS A 148 10.21 -11.41 10.68
N LEU A 149 9.04 -12.00 10.39
CA LEU A 149 8.61 -13.27 10.98
C LEU A 149 9.64 -14.41 10.78
N GLU A 150 10.10 -14.58 9.54
CA GLU A 150 11.04 -15.66 9.18
C GLU A 150 12.38 -15.47 9.88
N ASP A 151 12.91 -14.24 9.84
CA ASP A 151 14.19 -13.88 10.47
C ASP A 151 14.16 -14.09 12.00
N ILE A 152 13.05 -13.74 12.66
CA ILE A 152 12.87 -13.95 14.10
C ILE A 152 12.78 -15.44 14.44
N ILE A 153 12.03 -16.24 13.67
CA ILE A 153 11.95 -17.69 13.89
C ILE A 153 13.32 -18.34 13.75
N ASP A 154 14.04 -18.03 12.66
CA ASP A 154 15.34 -18.60 12.37
C ASP A 154 16.37 -18.19 13.44
N PHE A 155 16.33 -16.92 13.90
CA PHE A 155 17.14 -16.44 15.01
C PHE A 155 16.86 -17.22 16.30
N LEU A 156 15.59 -17.38 16.69
CA LEU A 156 15.22 -18.07 17.93
C LEU A 156 15.64 -19.54 17.91
N ILE A 157 15.36 -20.26 16.82
CA ILE A 157 15.71 -21.68 16.66
C ILE A 157 17.24 -21.85 16.64
N SER A 158 17.95 -21.01 15.89
CA SER A 158 19.42 -21.07 15.81
C SER A 158 20.09 -20.80 17.16
N ASN A 159 19.40 -20.10 18.06
CA ASN A 159 19.85 -19.84 19.43
C ASN A 159 19.25 -20.81 20.47
N GLY A 160 18.71 -21.96 20.02
CA GLY A 160 18.34 -23.06 20.91
C GLY A 160 16.94 -22.97 21.52
N ILE A 161 16.09 -22.07 21.04
CA ILE A 161 14.67 -22.07 21.42
C ILE A 161 13.98 -23.27 20.77
N ASP A 162 13.28 -24.07 21.58
CA ASP A 162 12.46 -25.15 21.07
C ASP A 162 11.36 -24.57 20.17
N LYS A 163 11.29 -25.06 18.93
CA LYS A 163 10.26 -24.69 17.97
C LYS A 163 8.83 -24.87 18.53
N ASN A 164 8.62 -25.82 19.44
CA ASN A 164 7.33 -26.04 20.09
C ASN A 164 6.92 -24.88 21.02
N ASN A 165 7.87 -24.07 21.48
CA ASN A 165 7.61 -22.87 22.26
C ASN A 165 7.33 -21.65 21.37
N ILE A 166 7.50 -21.74 20.05
CA ILE A 166 7.28 -20.64 19.12
C ILE A 166 5.89 -20.73 18.51
N ILE A 167 5.06 -19.74 18.80
CA ILE A 167 3.70 -19.61 18.31
C ILE A 167 3.71 -18.51 17.25
N SER A 168 3.41 -18.90 16.02
CA SER A 168 3.19 -17.96 14.91
C SER A 168 1.83 -18.16 14.30
N TYR A 169 1.34 -17.14 13.61
CA TYR A 169 0.05 -17.17 12.91
C TYR A 169 -0.09 -18.33 11.90
N PHE A 170 1.02 -18.91 11.42
CA PHE A 170 1.02 -20.01 10.43
C PHE A 170 1.24 -21.40 11.03
N SER A 171 1.36 -21.52 12.35
CA SER A 171 1.81 -22.76 13.01
C SER A 171 0.70 -23.79 13.32
N VAL A 172 -0.55 -23.57 12.88
CA VAL A 172 -1.67 -24.51 13.06
C VAL A 172 -2.24 -24.91 11.69
N ASN A 173 -2.16 -26.18 11.28
CA ASN A 173 -2.47 -26.64 9.90
C ASN A 173 -3.60 -27.72 9.89
N PRO A 174 -4.50 -27.76 8.89
CA PRO A 174 -4.66 -29.00 8.10
C PRO A 174 -5.06 -28.86 6.59
N LEU A 175 -4.39 -29.68 5.76
CA LEU A 175 -4.82 -30.38 4.50
C LEU A 175 -5.44 -29.61 3.30
N ILE A 176 -4.85 -29.77 2.10
CA ILE A 176 -5.42 -29.31 0.80
C ILE A 176 -5.53 -30.51 -0.18
N PRO A 177 -6.71 -30.75 -0.82
CA PRO A 177 -6.87 -31.75 -1.88
C PRO A 177 -6.36 -31.26 -3.25
N SER A 178 -5.90 -32.20 -4.06
CA SER A 178 -5.44 -31.99 -5.44
C SER A 178 -6.57 -31.60 -6.40
N LEU A 179 -6.35 -30.62 -7.28
CA LEU A 179 -7.19 -30.35 -8.46
C LEU A 179 -6.36 -30.28 -9.75
N GLN A 180 -6.94 -30.81 -10.82
CA GLN A 180 -6.35 -31.11 -12.14
C GLN A 180 -6.36 -29.90 -13.10
N PRO A 181 -5.50 -29.89 -14.15
CA PRO A 181 -5.35 -28.73 -15.02
C PRO A 181 -6.46 -28.61 -16.06
N ILE A 182 -6.95 -27.39 -16.28
CA ILE A 182 -7.75 -26.99 -17.45
C ILE A 182 -6.82 -26.28 -18.44
N ASN A 183 -7.01 -26.58 -19.71
CA ASN A 183 -6.16 -26.24 -20.85
C ASN A 183 -6.89 -25.21 -21.71
N LEU A 184 -6.29 -24.07 -22.08
CA LEU A 184 -6.75 -23.25 -23.22
C LEU A 184 -5.70 -22.24 -23.75
N GLN A 185 -4.97 -22.71 -24.77
CA GLN A 185 -4.20 -21.93 -25.75
C GLN A 185 -4.96 -20.71 -26.34
N LYS A 186 -4.40 -19.48 -26.24
CA LYS A 186 -3.83 -18.71 -27.38
C LYS A 186 -3.54 -17.22 -27.07
N LYS A 187 -2.40 -16.78 -27.62
CA LYS A 187 -1.94 -15.40 -27.95
C LYS A 187 -1.20 -14.63 -26.87
N LEU A 188 0.14 -14.78 -26.88
CA LEU A 188 1.09 -13.66 -26.97
C LEU A 188 2.26 -14.13 -27.83
N THR A 189 2.55 -13.44 -28.94
CA THR A 189 3.83 -13.55 -29.65
C THR A 189 4.27 -12.17 -30.11
N LYS A 190 5.52 -11.83 -29.73
CA LYS A 190 6.32 -10.64 -30.05
C LYS A 190 5.86 -9.35 -29.34
N SER A 191 6.70 -8.60 -28.61
CA SER A 191 8.17 -8.50 -28.57
C SER A 191 8.63 -7.99 -27.20
N ILE A 192 9.40 -8.79 -26.48
CA ILE A 192 10.26 -8.31 -25.38
C ILE A 192 11.58 -9.06 -25.58
N ASP A 193 12.62 -8.37 -26.08
CA ASP A 193 13.99 -8.91 -26.17
C ASP A 193 14.66 -8.93 -24.77
N SER A 194 13.92 -9.31 -23.73
CA SER A 194 14.32 -9.18 -22.31
C SER A 194 13.79 -10.36 -21.50
N PHE A 195 14.70 -11.07 -20.84
CA PHE A 195 14.40 -12.22 -19.98
C PHE A 195 13.58 -11.78 -18.75
N ILE A 196 12.54 -12.53 -18.38
CA ILE A 196 11.76 -12.32 -17.14
C ILE A 196 12.28 -13.27 -16.06
N ILE A 197 12.50 -12.76 -14.85
CA ILE A 197 13.03 -13.54 -13.73
C ILE A 197 12.14 -13.38 -12.52
N ILE A 198 11.60 -14.50 -12.02
CA ILE A 198 10.71 -14.55 -10.85
C ILE A 198 11.52 -15.07 -9.65
N TYR A 199 11.61 -14.28 -8.59
CA TYR A 199 12.41 -14.59 -7.40
C TYR A 199 11.54 -15.04 -6.21
N ASN A 200 11.85 -16.21 -5.61
CA ASN A 200 11.34 -16.69 -4.31
C ASN A 200 9.82 -16.95 -4.21
N PHE A 201 9.32 -17.80 -5.11
CA PHE A 201 7.92 -18.25 -5.30
C PHE A 201 7.32 -19.12 -4.16
N THR A 202 7.95 -19.20 -3.00
CA THR A 202 7.70 -20.27 -2.01
C THR A 202 6.37 -20.15 -1.24
N LYS A 203 5.74 -18.98 -1.16
CA LYS A 203 4.46 -18.81 -0.43
C LYS A 203 3.19 -18.98 -1.27
N ASN A 204 3.25 -18.88 -2.61
CA ASN A 204 2.05 -18.84 -3.46
C ASN A 204 2.24 -19.56 -4.81
N ARG A 205 2.76 -20.80 -4.74
CA ARG A 205 3.01 -21.66 -5.91
C ARG A 205 1.78 -22.04 -6.75
N PHE A 206 0.57 -21.66 -6.34
CA PHE A 206 -0.65 -21.96 -7.07
C PHE A 206 -1.15 -20.74 -7.87
N LEU A 207 -0.94 -19.53 -7.36
CA LEU A 207 -1.47 -18.28 -7.96
C LEU A 207 -0.58 -17.71 -9.07
N ILE A 208 0.74 -17.81 -8.94
CA ILE A 208 1.70 -17.42 -10.01
C ILE A 208 1.57 -18.38 -11.21
N PHE A 209 1.17 -19.63 -10.94
CA PHE A 209 1.23 -20.74 -11.89
C PHE A 209 -0.06 -20.90 -12.71
N GLU A 210 -1.18 -20.36 -12.23
CA GLU A 210 -2.47 -20.31 -12.97
C GLU A 210 -2.63 -19.07 -13.86
N GLN A 211 -1.88 -17.98 -13.62
CA GLN A 211 -2.05 -16.70 -14.33
C GLN A 211 -0.94 -16.39 -15.36
N ILE A 212 0.20 -17.08 -15.30
CA ILE A 212 1.28 -16.92 -16.28
C ILE A 212 1.13 -18.00 -17.35
N GLU A 213 0.12 -17.87 -18.20
CA GLU A 213 -0.01 -18.68 -19.41
C GLU A 213 0.88 -18.08 -20.52
N ASN A 214 1.92 -18.85 -20.88
CA ASN A 214 3.02 -18.55 -21.82
C ASN A 214 4.27 -17.93 -21.19
N ILE A 215 5.02 -18.77 -20.49
CA ILE A 215 6.41 -18.50 -20.13
C ILE A 215 7.25 -18.66 -21.40
N ASP A 216 7.85 -17.55 -21.85
CA ASP A 216 8.71 -17.54 -23.04
C ASP A 216 9.95 -18.43 -22.84
N LYS A 217 10.66 -18.77 -23.93
CA LYS A 217 11.85 -19.65 -23.85
C LYS A 217 12.96 -19.11 -22.94
N ASP A 218 12.87 -17.82 -22.61
CA ASP A 218 13.87 -16.96 -21.99
C ASP A 218 13.46 -16.52 -20.57
N THR A 219 12.75 -17.37 -19.82
CA THR A 219 12.42 -17.10 -18.40
C THR A 219 13.27 -17.95 -17.46
N PHE A 220 13.85 -17.33 -16.43
CA PHE A 220 14.61 -18.01 -15.38
C PHE A 220 13.89 -17.97 -14.03
N PHE A 221 13.96 -19.08 -13.29
CA PHE A 221 13.39 -19.20 -11.95
C PHE A 221 14.51 -19.21 -10.91
N ILE A 222 14.46 -18.28 -9.96
CA ILE A 222 15.45 -18.19 -8.89
C ILE A 222 14.85 -18.61 -7.55
N ASN A 223 15.47 -19.62 -6.93
CA ASN A 223 15.08 -20.09 -5.60
C ASN A 223 16.31 -20.48 -4.77
N ASN A 224 16.40 -19.98 -3.54
CA ASN A 224 17.47 -20.32 -2.59
C ASN A 224 17.13 -21.51 -1.68
N ARG A 225 15.89 -22.02 -1.70
CA ARG A 225 15.48 -23.22 -0.95
C ARG A 225 15.75 -24.53 -1.68
N PHE A 226 15.90 -24.52 -3.00
CA PHE A 226 16.07 -25.73 -3.81
C PHE A 226 17.28 -25.58 -4.72
N GLU A 227 18.41 -26.18 -4.36
CA GLU A 227 19.58 -26.24 -5.23
C GLU A 227 19.41 -27.21 -6.42
N ILE A 228 18.33 -27.99 -6.49
CA ILE A 228 18.15 -28.98 -7.56
C ILE A 228 16.67 -29.10 -7.97
N GLY A 229 16.38 -28.85 -9.25
CA GLY A 229 15.07 -29.11 -9.86
C GLY A 229 14.85 -28.41 -11.20
N SER A 230 13.70 -28.69 -11.82
CA SER A 230 13.18 -27.95 -12.97
C SER A 230 11.70 -27.62 -12.78
N ILE A 231 11.26 -26.45 -13.22
CA ILE A 231 9.86 -26.01 -13.24
C ILE A 231 9.46 -25.86 -14.70
N PHE A 232 8.39 -26.54 -15.13
CA PHE A 232 7.97 -26.60 -16.54
C PHE A 232 9.09 -27.00 -17.52
N GLY A 233 10.01 -27.88 -17.08
CA GLY A 233 11.16 -28.31 -17.89
C GLY A 233 12.33 -27.32 -17.97
N LYS A 234 12.29 -26.22 -17.20
CA LYS A 234 13.35 -25.21 -17.12
C LYS A 234 14.12 -25.31 -15.80
N LYS A 235 15.44 -25.23 -15.88
CA LYS A 235 16.35 -25.37 -14.71
C LYS A 235 16.13 -24.22 -13.72
N ILE A 236 15.98 -24.55 -12.44
CA ILE A 236 16.03 -23.57 -11.34
C ILE A 236 17.51 -23.21 -11.14
N ILE A 237 17.81 -21.92 -11.06
CA ILE A 237 19.16 -21.41 -10.77
C ILE A 237 19.21 -20.81 -9.37
N SER A 238 20.34 -20.96 -8.69
CA SER A 238 20.55 -20.32 -7.39
C SER A 238 20.73 -18.81 -7.57
N SER A 239 20.47 -18.02 -6.52
CA SER A 239 20.74 -16.57 -6.57
C SER A 239 22.20 -16.28 -6.84
N LYS A 240 23.11 -17.11 -6.32
CA LYS A 240 24.55 -16.97 -6.51
C LYS A 240 24.95 -17.17 -7.97
N ASP A 241 24.42 -18.21 -8.61
CA ASP A 241 24.70 -18.47 -10.02
C ASP A 241 24.10 -17.39 -10.91
N PHE A 242 22.87 -16.94 -10.61
CA PHE A 242 22.24 -15.85 -11.34
C PHE A 242 23.10 -14.57 -11.34
N LEU A 243 23.53 -14.13 -10.16
CA LEU A 243 24.34 -12.92 -9.99
C LEU A 243 25.69 -13.00 -10.72
N ASN A 244 26.27 -14.20 -10.82
CA ASN A 244 27.54 -14.41 -11.51
C ASN A 244 27.43 -14.32 -13.04
N TYR A 245 26.29 -14.70 -13.62
CA TYR A 245 26.15 -14.85 -15.08
C TYR A 245 25.30 -13.76 -15.75
N TYR A 246 24.43 -13.07 -15.00
CA TYR A 246 23.37 -12.24 -15.59
C TYR A 246 23.23 -10.85 -14.94
N SER A 247 24.23 -10.32 -14.26
CA SER A 247 24.13 -9.04 -13.51
C SER A 247 23.85 -7.80 -14.38
N ASN A 248 24.18 -7.82 -15.68
CA ASN A 248 24.28 -6.59 -16.48
C ASN A 248 23.08 -6.29 -17.41
N ILE A 249 22.10 -7.20 -17.60
CA ILE A 249 21.08 -7.07 -18.69
C ILE A 249 19.60 -7.45 -18.37
N PRO A 250 19.19 -8.16 -17.29
CA PRO A 250 17.80 -8.66 -17.19
C PRO A 250 16.84 -7.76 -16.40
N ILE A 251 15.56 -7.83 -16.74
CA ILE A 251 14.45 -7.28 -15.94
C ILE A 251 14.08 -8.31 -14.85
N VAL A 252 14.15 -7.93 -13.58
CA VAL A 252 13.98 -8.80 -12.40
C VAL A 252 12.68 -8.48 -11.68
N LEU A 253 11.71 -9.41 -11.67
CA LEU A 253 10.49 -9.29 -10.88
C LEU A 253 10.78 -9.72 -9.42
N CYS A 254 10.81 -8.75 -8.52
CA CYS A 254 11.12 -8.90 -7.11
C CYS A 254 9.84 -8.90 -6.26
N LEU A 255 9.64 -9.96 -5.47
CA LEU A 255 8.44 -10.18 -4.63
C LEU A 255 8.64 -9.78 -3.15
N LYS A 256 9.85 -9.40 -2.73
CA LYS A 256 10.19 -9.04 -1.34
C LYS A 256 11.22 -7.89 -1.29
N PRO A 257 11.07 -6.88 -0.41
CA PRO A 257 12.05 -5.80 -0.23
C PRO A 257 13.48 -6.28 0.08
N SER A 258 13.63 -7.34 0.89
CA SER A 258 14.94 -7.90 1.24
C SER A 258 15.70 -8.46 0.03
N THR A 259 14.98 -8.89 -1.01
CA THR A 259 15.59 -9.35 -2.26
C THR A 259 16.13 -8.19 -3.10
N THR A 260 15.49 -7.02 -3.06
CA THR A 260 15.99 -5.83 -3.77
C THR A 260 17.34 -5.39 -3.23
N ASN A 261 17.51 -5.36 -1.92
CA ASN A 261 18.78 -5.00 -1.28
C ASN A 261 19.92 -5.94 -1.71
N LEU A 262 19.63 -7.24 -1.80
CA LEU A 262 20.60 -8.25 -2.26
C LEU A 262 20.99 -8.05 -3.74
N LEU A 263 20.03 -7.67 -4.60
CA LEU A 263 20.30 -7.43 -6.03
C LEU A 263 21.15 -6.18 -6.22
N LEU A 264 20.81 -5.09 -5.53
CA LEU A 264 21.55 -3.83 -5.56
C LEU A 264 22.99 -3.99 -5.02
N SER A 265 23.16 -4.75 -3.94
CA SER A 265 24.50 -5.03 -3.38
C SER A 265 25.40 -5.83 -4.33
N ASN A 266 24.81 -6.51 -5.31
CA ASN A 266 25.52 -7.30 -6.32
C ASN A 266 25.50 -6.65 -7.70
N GLN A 267 25.52 -5.30 -7.74
CA GLN A 267 25.67 -4.51 -8.96
C GLN A 267 24.54 -4.67 -9.99
N THR A 268 23.40 -5.28 -9.61
CA THR A 268 22.21 -5.22 -10.44
C THR A 268 21.73 -3.77 -10.44
N HIS A 269 21.63 -3.17 -11.62
CA HIS A 269 21.13 -1.81 -11.72
C HIS A 269 19.67 -1.72 -11.26
N MET A 270 19.33 -0.67 -10.51
CA MET A 270 17.97 -0.52 -9.96
C MET A 270 16.88 -0.45 -11.03
N TYR A 271 17.17 0.13 -12.21
CA TYR A 271 16.26 0.20 -13.35
C TYR A 271 15.92 -1.18 -13.95
N ASN A 272 16.71 -2.21 -13.60
CA ASN A 272 16.50 -3.58 -13.99
C ASN A 272 15.63 -4.35 -12.97
N ILE A 273 15.15 -3.73 -11.88
CA ILE A 273 14.36 -4.40 -10.84
C ILE A 273 12.92 -3.88 -10.88
N ILE A 274 11.98 -4.75 -11.23
CA ILE A 274 10.54 -4.51 -11.14
C ILE A 274 10.03 -5.10 -9.83
N HIS A 275 9.47 -4.27 -8.96
CA HIS A 275 8.77 -4.76 -7.77
C HIS A 275 7.39 -5.26 -8.17
N TYR A 276 7.14 -6.56 -8.05
CA TYR A 276 5.80 -7.13 -8.16
C TYR A 276 5.24 -7.28 -6.76
N TYR A 277 4.50 -6.26 -6.31
CA TYR A 277 3.72 -6.36 -5.09
C TYR A 277 2.42 -7.11 -5.40
N TYR A 278 2.19 -8.18 -4.67
CA TYR A 278 1.02 -9.03 -4.84
C TYR A 278 -0.27 -8.24 -4.44
N PRO A 279 -1.37 -8.27 -5.22
CA PRO A 279 -2.64 -7.57 -4.93
C PRO A 279 -3.47 -8.09 -3.73
N ASN A 280 -3.14 -9.24 -3.12
CA ASN A 280 -3.83 -9.79 -1.92
C ASN A 280 -3.64 -8.96 -0.65
N PHE A 281 -2.76 -7.95 -0.67
CA PHE A 281 -2.91 -6.81 0.22
C PHE A 281 -3.47 -5.67 -0.64
N GLN A 282 -4.76 -5.71 -0.91
CA GLN A 282 -5.54 -4.50 -1.17
C GLN A 282 -6.43 -4.34 0.04
N PRO A 283 -5.90 -3.74 1.12
CA PRO A 283 -6.64 -3.57 2.34
C PRO A 283 -7.87 -2.67 2.16
N TYR A 284 -7.89 -1.93 1.06
CA TYR A 284 -8.77 -0.80 0.86
C TYR A 284 -9.68 -1.02 -0.35
N LYS A 285 -10.40 -2.14 -0.41
CA LYS A 285 -11.32 -2.46 -1.52
C LYS A 285 -12.28 -1.30 -1.90
N THR A 286 -12.54 -0.41 -0.95
CA THR A 286 -13.41 0.76 -1.08
C THR A 286 -12.68 2.11 -1.08
N GLN A 287 -11.37 2.18 -0.85
CA GLN A 287 -10.68 3.48 -0.89
C GLN A 287 -10.75 4.05 -2.31
N TYR A 288 -11.09 5.35 -2.40
CA TYR A 288 -11.50 6.06 -3.60
C TYR A 288 -12.84 5.62 -4.23
N PHE A 289 -13.36 4.45 -3.89
CA PHE A 289 -14.53 3.84 -4.53
C PHE A 289 -15.61 3.43 -3.52
N ASP A 290 -15.83 4.22 -2.47
CA ASP A 290 -16.82 3.92 -1.43
C ASP A 290 -18.23 3.86 -2.03
N GLU A 291 -18.82 2.66 -2.06
CA GLU A 291 -20.07 2.40 -2.78
C GLU A 291 -21.27 3.18 -2.20
N ASN A 292 -21.17 3.69 -0.98
CA ASN A 292 -22.22 4.52 -0.37
C ASN A 292 -22.14 6.00 -0.80
N ILE A 293 -21.02 6.41 -1.40
CA ILE A 293 -20.75 7.81 -1.79
C ILE A 293 -20.57 7.93 -3.31
N ILE A 294 -19.78 7.03 -3.89
CA ILE A 294 -19.42 7.04 -5.30
C ILE A 294 -20.24 6.00 -6.04
N HIS A 295 -21.09 6.49 -6.95
CA HIS A 295 -21.87 5.65 -7.85
C HIS A 295 -21.39 5.83 -9.29
N PHE A 296 -21.15 4.72 -9.98
CA PHE A 296 -20.70 4.70 -11.36
C PHE A 296 -21.86 4.45 -12.34
N ASN A 297 -21.69 4.94 -13.55
CA ASN A 297 -22.46 4.52 -14.71
C ASN A 297 -21.55 3.90 -15.79
N ASN A 298 -22.12 3.37 -16.87
CA ASN A 298 -21.34 2.66 -17.90
C ASN A 298 -20.52 3.58 -18.83
N ASN A 299 -20.61 4.91 -18.65
CA ASN A 299 -19.94 5.93 -19.48
C ASN A 299 -18.95 6.77 -18.67
N GLU A 300 -18.47 6.27 -17.53
CA GLU A 300 -17.51 7.00 -16.70
C GLU A 300 -16.19 7.27 -17.43
N VAL A 301 -15.65 8.46 -17.20
CA VAL A 301 -14.32 8.90 -17.61
C VAL A 301 -13.52 9.15 -16.33
N PHE A 302 -12.59 8.25 -16.05
CA PHE A 302 -11.82 8.25 -14.81
C PHE A 302 -10.45 8.90 -15.01
N VAL A 303 -10.09 9.80 -14.09
CA VAL A 303 -8.73 10.32 -13.95
C VAL A 303 -8.09 9.71 -12.71
N ASP A 304 -6.98 9.01 -12.90
CA ASP A 304 -6.12 8.46 -11.85
C ASP A 304 -4.85 9.31 -11.78
N ALA A 305 -4.82 10.27 -10.84
CA ALA A 305 -3.65 11.10 -10.60
C ALA A 305 -2.81 10.52 -9.44
N GLY A 306 -1.52 10.30 -9.71
CA GLY A 306 -0.61 9.58 -8.83
C GLY A 306 -0.89 8.08 -8.90
N VAL A 307 -0.42 7.48 -9.99
CA VAL A 307 -0.84 6.13 -10.41
C VAL A 307 -0.07 5.06 -9.66
N LEU A 308 1.21 5.32 -9.38
CA LEU A 308 2.16 4.45 -8.68
C LEU A 308 2.41 3.09 -9.36
N ASN A 309 1.40 2.24 -9.43
CA ASN A 309 1.45 0.92 -10.07
C ASN A 309 0.23 0.61 -10.95
N GLY A 310 -0.79 1.47 -10.99
CA GLY A 310 -1.98 1.30 -11.83
C GLY A 310 -3.12 0.51 -11.18
N MET A 311 -2.98 0.07 -9.93
CA MET A 311 -4.00 -0.78 -9.29
C MET A 311 -5.33 -0.05 -9.08
N SER A 312 -5.32 1.24 -8.75
CA SER A 312 -6.56 2.03 -8.61
C SER A 312 -7.38 2.04 -9.91
N SER A 313 -6.72 2.19 -11.06
CA SER A 313 -7.35 2.06 -12.37
C SER A 313 -7.88 0.66 -12.67
N VAL A 314 -7.19 -0.40 -12.22
CA VAL A 314 -7.69 -1.78 -12.30
C VAL A 314 -8.95 -1.96 -11.46
N ILE A 315 -8.97 -1.47 -10.22
CA ILE A 315 -10.12 -1.54 -9.32
C ILE A 315 -11.30 -0.76 -9.89
N PHE A 316 -11.07 0.45 -10.40
CA PHE A 316 -12.11 1.23 -11.10
C PHE A 316 -12.73 0.44 -12.26
N ALA A 317 -11.90 -0.17 -13.11
CA ALA A 317 -12.39 -0.99 -14.21
C ALA A 317 -13.20 -2.19 -13.71
N GLN A 318 -12.79 -2.85 -12.63
CA GLN A 318 -13.55 -3.94 -12.03
C GLN A 318 -14.89 -3.48 -11.46
N ASN A 319 -14.93 -2.36 -10.74
CA ASN A 319 -16.15 -1.79 -10.15
C ASN A 319 -17.15 -1.32 -11.20
N THR A 320 -16.69 -1.04 -12.41
CA THR A 320 -17.53 -0.72 -13.58
C THR A 320 -17.84 -1.94 -14.46
N ASN A 321 -17.48 -3.16 -14.03
CA ASN A 321 -17.56 -4.38 -14.84
C ASN A 321 -16.91 -4.23 -16.23
N TYR A 322 -15.80 -3.50 -16.28
CA TYR A 322 -15.06 -3.12 -17.49
C TYR A 322 -15.89 -2.30 -18.50
N MET A 323 -17.02 -1.75 -18.06
CA MET A 323 -17.88 -0.86 -18.84
C MET A 323 -17.67 0.59 -18.41
N TYR A 324 -16.67 1.23 -19.02
CA TYR A 324 -16.36 2.64 -18.85
C TYR A 324 -15.98 3.25 -20.20
N LYS A 325 -16.02 4.57 -20.29
CA LYS A 325 -15.71 5.28 -21.52
C LYS A 325 -14.21 5.42 -21.74
N LYS A 326 -13.49 5.87 -20.72
CA LYS A 326 -12.04 6.15 -20.81
C LYS A 326 -11.37 6.22 -19.44
N ILE A 327 -10.10 5.84 -19.36
CA ILE A 327 -9.23 6.09 -18.19
C ILE A 327 -8.05 6.98 -18.62
N TYR A 328 -7.76 8.02 -17.84
CA TYR A 328 -6.61 8.89 -17.99
C TYR A 328 -5.72 8.77 -16.76
N LEU A 329 -4.48 8.34 -16.94
CA LEU A 329 -3.53 8.07 -15.87
C LEU A 329 -2.37 9.08 -15.94
N PHE A 330 -1.99 9.66 -14.79
CA PHE A 330 -0.92 10.66 -14.68
C PHE A 330 0.10 10.25 -13.62
N GLU A 331 1.32 9.98 -14.06
CA GLU A 331 2.43 9.53 -13.21
C GLU A 331 3.74 10.13 -13.72
N PRO A 332 4.41 11.02 -12.97
CA PRO A 332 5.63 11.68 -13.42
C PRO A 332 6.89 10.81 -13.33
N ILE A 333 6.83 9.64 -12.69
CA ILE A 333 8.01 8.77 -12.53
C ILE A 333 7.95 7.64 -13.56
N THR A 334 8.89 7.68 -14.52
CA THR A 334 8.95 6.72 -15.64
C THR A 334 8.94 5.24 -15.19
N GLN A 335 9.55 4.90 -14.05
CA GLN A 335 9.50 3.53 -13.50
C GLN A 335 8.06 3.10 -13.18
N PHE A 336 7.29 3.96 -12.52
CA PHE A 336 5.90 3.73 -12.16
C PHE A 336 4.98 3.73 -13.39
N VAL A 337 5.29 4.53 -14.41
CA VAL A 337 4.64 4.47 -15.73
C VAL A 337 4.81 3.08 -16.36
N ILE A 338 6.03 2.53 -16.39
CA ILE A 338 6.30 1.20 -16.99
C ILE A 338 5.54 0.10 -16.21
N ILE A 339 5.62 0.12 -14.87
CA ILE A 339 4.91 -0.84 -14.01
C ILE A 339 3.40 -0.78 -14.26
N SER A 340 2.85 0.43 -14.35
CA SER A 340 1.43 0.64 -14.60
C SER A 340 1.01 0.06 -15.96
N ARG A 341 1.78 0.23 -17.04
CA ARG A 341 1.46 -0.39 -18.34
C ARG A 341 1.40 -1.91 -18.24
N LEU A 342 2.40 -2.53 -17.62
CA LEU A 342 2.45 -3.98 -17.46
C LEU A 342 1.25 -4.51 -16.66
N LEU A 343 0.87 -3.81 -15.58
CA LEU A 343 -0.28 -4.18 -14.76
C LEU A 343 -1.59 -4.03 -15.53
N LEU A 344 -1.81 -2.88 -16.18
CA LEU A 344 -3.01 -2.61 -16.98
C LEU A 344 -3.17 -3.66 -18.09
N ASP A 345 -2.08 -4.04 -18.76
CA ASP A 345 -2.09 -5.07 -19.80
C ASP A 345 -2.42 -6.46 -19.23
N ALA A 346 -1.84 -6.81 -18.07
CA ALA A 346 -2.12 -8.08 -17.38
C ALA A 346 -3.59 -8.22 -16.95
N TYR A 347 -4.23 -7.11 -16.57
CA TYR A 347 -5.66 -7.07 -16.23
C TYR A 347 -6.56 -6.78 -17.45
N ASN A 348 -5.99 -6.76 -18.66
CA ASN A 348 -6.68 -6.52 -19.91
C ASN A 348 -7.47 -5.19 -19.92
N ILE A 349 -6.97 -4.16 -19.23
CA ILE A 349 -7.57 -2.83 -19.20
C ILE A 349 -7.48 -2.20 -20.59
N LYS A 350 -8.60 -1.65 -21.06
CA LYS A 350 -8.72 -1.02 -22.39
C LYS A 350 -9.02 0.46 -22.28
N ASN A 351 -9.02 1.15 -23.42
CA ASN A 351 -9.46 2.55 -23.52
C ASN A 351 -8.81 3.45 -22.46
N TYR A 352 -7.50 3.31 -22.27
CA TYR A 352 -6.74 4.14 -21.34
C TYR A 352 -5.69 4.98 -22.08
N GLU A 353 -5.29 6.09 -21.46
CA GLU A 353 -4.13 6.89 -21.84
C GLU A 353 -3.29 7.14 -20.59
N LEU A 354 -2.00 6.84 -20.66
CA LEU A 354 -1.05 7.01 -19.55
C LEU A 354 0.02 8.03 -19.95
N TYR A 355 0.16 9.06 -19.11
CA TYR A 355 1.03 10.20 -19.30
C TYR A 355 2.16 10.21 -18.28
N ASP A 356 3.38 10.42 -18.77
CA ASP A 356 4.60 10.60 -17.96
C ASP A 356 4.75 12.08 -17.54
N ILE A 357 3.74 12.58 -16.81
CA ILE A 357 3.68 13.95 -16.26
C ILE A 357 2.97 13.95 -14.91
N GLY A 358 3.31 14.91 -14.06
CA GLY A 358 2.54 15.24 -12.86
C GLY A 358 1.43 16.26 -13.16
N LEU A 359 0.43 16.34 -12.29
CA LEU A 359 -0.60 17.38 -12.36
C LEU A 359 -0.25 18.54 -11.42
N TRP A 360 -0.45 19.76 -11.90
CA TRP A 360 -0.06 20.99 -11.20
C TRP A 360 -0.97 22.17 -11.56
N ASN A 361 -0.66 23.36 -11.03
CA ASN A 361 -1.42 24.59 -11.30
C ASN A 361 -1.02 25.32 -12.59
N LYS A 362 0.09 24.92 -13.23
CA LYS A 362 0.54 25.42 -14.54
C LYS A 362 1.37 24.36 -15.25
N LYS A 363 1.50 24.50 -16.56
CA LYS A 363 2.47 23.74 -17.35
C LYS A 363 3.88 24.23 -17.04
N ASP A 364 4.73 23.34 -16.53
CA ASP A 364 6.08 23.68 -16.09
C ASP A 364 6.95 22.42 -15.91
N THR A 365 8.15 22.60 -15.39
CA THR A 365 8.92 21.55 -14.73
C THR A 365 9.08 21.86 -13.25
N VAL A 366 9.09 20.81 -12.42
CA VAL A 366 9.32 20.96 -10.97
C VAL A 366 10.42 19.99 -10.51
N SER A 367 11.19 20.44 -9.53
CA SER A 367 12.15 19.57 -8.84
C SER A 367 11.41 18.71 -7.82
N PHE A 368 11.74 17.42 -7.77
CA PHE A 368 11.02 16.42 -7.01
C PHE A 368 12.03 15.48 -6.34
N GLN A 369 11.81 15.20 -5.07
CA GLN A 369 12.57 14.21 -4.32
C GLN A 369 11.94 12.84 -4.59
N ASN A 370 12.72 11.91 -5.14
CA ASN A 370 12.31 10.54 -5.40
C ASN A 370 13.36 9.57 -4.85
N ASP A 371 13.05 8.84 -3.79
CA ASP A 371 13.94 7.82 -3.24
C ASP A 371 13.69 6.42 -3.86
N ASN A 372 12.82 6.35 -4.88
CA ASN A 372 12.30 5.14 -5.51
C ASN A 372 11.65 4.18 -4.50
N SER A 373 11.20 4.70 -3.35
CA SER A 373 10.36 3.98 -2.41
C SER A 373 8.89 4.20 -2.75
N PHE A 374 8.02 3.31 -2.25
CA PHE A 374 6.57 3.46 -2.30
C PHE A 374 6.04 4.23 -1.07
N GLY A 375 6.86 5.12 -0.49
CA GLY A 375 6.62 5.73 0.82
C GLY A 375 6.59 7.27 0.79
N PRO A 376 6.40 7.90 1.97
CA PRO A 376 6.14 9.35 2.13
C PRO A 376 7.36 10.25 1.84
N ASN A 377 8.44 9.68 1.32
CA ASN A 377 9.68 10.39 0.99
C ASN A 377 9.67 10.96 -0.43
N ASN A 378 8.61 10.71 -1.20
CA ASN A 378 8.41 11.30 -2.51
C ASN A 378 7.63 12.59 -2.35
N TYR A 379 8.20 13.74 -2.72
CA TYR A 379 7.53 15.04 -2.59
C TYR A 379 8.22 16.12 -3.43
N ILE A 380 7.53 17.23 -3.67
CA ILE A 380 8.12 18.39 -4.36
C ILE A 380 9.14 19.07 -3.44
N ASP A 381 10.39 19.08 -3.86
CA ASP A 381 11.51 19.70 -3.14
C ASP A 381 12.33 20.53 -4.13
N PRO A 382 12.57 21.83 -3.88
CA PRO A 382 13.47 22.64 -4.71
C PRO A 382 14.86 22.01 -4.90
N ASN A 383 15.33 21.22 -3.92
CA ASN A 383 16.60 20.48 -3.97
C ASN A 383 16.43 18.99 -4.28
N GLY A 384 15.27 18.60 -4.83
CA GLY A 384 14.96 17.23 -5.23
C GLY A 384 15.98 16.65 -6.21
N ASN A 385 16.06 15.33 -6.23
CA ASN A 385 17.04 14.59 -7.04
C ASN A 385 16.58 14.30 -8.47
N VAL A 386 15.32 14.57 -8.82
CA VAL A 386 14.78 14.43 -10.18
C VAL A 386 13.99 15.67 -10.61
N ILE A 387 13.92 15.91 -11.92
CA ILE A 387 13.08 16.96 -12.51
C ILE A 387 11.94 16.26 -13.26
N ILE A 388 10.71 16.64 -12.95
CA ILE A 388 9.51 16.08 -13.58
C ILE A 388 8.78 17.15 -14.40
N ASN A 389 8.14 16.73 -15.48
CA ASN A 389 7.24 17.58 -16.25
C ASN A 389 5.87 17.63 -15.58
N VAL A 390 5.25 18.79 -15.54
CA VAL A 390 3.90 18.97 -15.00
C VAL A 390 3.00 19.74 -15.96
N ASP A 391 1.69 19.48 -15.90
CA ASP A 391 0.68 20.19 -16.68
C ASP A 391 -0.63 20.34 -15.87
N THR A 392 -1.58 21.11 -16.40
CA THR A 392 -2.86 21.37 -15.73
C THR A 392 -3.98 20.52 -16.31
N LEU A 393 -4.95 20.17 -15.46
CA LEU A 393 -6.18 19.50 -15.90
C LEU A 393 -6.94 20.32 -16.96
N ASP A 394 -7.05 21.65 -16.76
CA ASP A 394 -7.71 22.53 -17.73
C ASP A 394 -6.98 22.54 -19.07
N ASN A 395 -5.65 22.56 -19.07
CA ASN A 395 -4.89 22.49 -20.31
C ASN A 395 -5.10 21.16 -21.03
N ILE A 396 -5.12 20.04 -20.30
CA ILE A 396 -5.29 18.69 -20.86
C ILE A 396 -6.70 18.48 -21.44
N PHE A 397 -7.74 18.88 -20.71
CA PHE A 397 -9.13 18.53 -21.05
C PHE A 397 -9.96 19.65 -21.69
N ILE A 398 -9.58 20.91 -21.49
CA ILE A 398 -10.35 22.07 -21.97
C ILE A 398 -9.64 22.80 -23.11
N HIS A 399 -8.34 23.07 -22.96
CA HIS A 399 -7.60 23.93 -23.90
C HIS A 399 -6.81 23.16 -24.97
N ASN A 400 -6.61 21.85 -24.79
CA ASN A 400 -5.87 21.04 -25.76
C ASN A 400 -6.56 21.05 -27.13
N SER A 401 -5.77 21.16 -28.20
CA SER A 401 -6.25 21.15 -29.59
C SER A 401 -6.83 19.79 -30.00
N THR A 402 -6.46 18.72 -29.30
CA THR A 402 -7.02 17.38 -29.51
C THR A 402 -8.12 17.12 -28.47
N PRO A 403 -9.40 17.04 -28.89
CA PRO A 403 -10.51 16.78 -27.96
C PRO A 403 -10.31 15.48 -27.18
N ARG A 404 -10.62 15.54 -25.88
CA ARG A 404 -10.61 14.40 -24.97
C ARG A 404 -11.98 14.21 -24.35
N GLU A 405 -12.20 12.99 -23.87
CA GLU A 405 -13.39 12.72 -23.06
C GLU A 405 -13.27 13.47 -21.74
N ILE A 406 -14.35 14.17 -21.38
CA ILE A 406 -14.36 15.00 -20.17
C ILE A 406 -14.47 14.10 -18.93
N PRO A 407 -13.58 14.25 -17.94
CA PRO A 407 -13.64 13.50 -16.69
C PRO A 407 -14.98 13.60 -15.98
N THR A 408 -15.50 12.47 -15.53
CA THR A 408 -16.70 12.36 -14.67
C THR A 408 -16.34 11.95 -13.24
N PHE A 409 -15.12 11.46 -13.05
CA PHE A 409 -14.56 11.10 -11.76
C PHE A 409 -13.04 11.32 -11.74
N ILE A 410 -12.55 12.04 -10.72
CA ILE A 410 -11.13 12.34 -10.55
C ILE A 410 -10.67 11.84 -9.17
N LYS A 411 -9.70 10.94 -9.16
CA LYS A 411 -8.94 10.54 -7.97
C LYS A 411 -7.61 11.29 -7.96
N MET A 412 -7.21 11.79 -6.79
CA MET A 412 -5.88 12.39 -6.59
C MET A 412 -5.22 11.88 -5.33
N ASP A 413 -4.01 11.37 -5.49
CA ASP A 413 -3.09 10.96 -4.44
C ASP A 413 -1.68 11.29 -4.93
N ILE A 414 -1.25 12.55 -4.79
CA ILE A 414 -0.12 13.13 -5.53
C ILE A 414 0.87 13.84 -4.60
N GLU A 415 1.11 13.26 -3.44
CA GLU A 415 2.22 13.61 -2.55
C GLU A 415 2.26 15.10 -2.16
N GLY A 416 1.10 15.68 -1.87
CA GLY A 416 0.95 17.07 -1.40
C GLY A 416 0.73 18.10 -2.52
N ALA A 417 0.64 17.66 -3.78
CA ALA A 417 0.32 18.54 -4.92
C ALA A 417 -1.19 18.75 -5.15
N GLU A 418 -2.07 18.16 -4.33
CA GLU A 418 -3.52 18.07 -4.55
C GLU A 418 -4.16 19.44 -4.76
N LEU A 419 -3.92 20.40 -3.86
CA LEU A 419 -4.49 21.73 -4.01
C LEU A 419 -4.02 22.43 -5.30
N ALA A 420 -2.75 22.28 -5.67
CA ALA A 420 -2.21 22.90 -6.89
C ALA A 420 -2.80 22.25 -8.15
N ALA A 421 -2.91 20.92 -8.19
CA ALA A 421 -3.54 20.21 -9.30
C ALA A 421 -5.03 20.56 -9.44
N LEU A 422 -5.75 20.68 -8.32
CA LEU A 422 -7.13 21.14 -8.28
C LEU A 422 -7.27 22.56 -8.83
N GLN A 423 -6.40 23.49 -8.42
CA GLN A 423 -6.35 24.86 -8.98
C GLN A 423 -6.08 24.86 -10.49
N GLY A 424 -5.23 23.95 -10.99
CA GLY A 424 -5.02 23.74 -12.41
C GLY A 424 -6.21 23.15 -13.17
N GLY A 425 -7.23 22.66 -12.45
CA GLY A 425 -8.48 22.09 -13.00
C GLY A 425 -9.73 22.90 -12.66
N GLU A 426 -9.58 24.17 -12.26
CA GLU A 426 -10.71 24.95 -11.78
C GLU A 426 -11.85 25.07 -12.81
N GLN A 427 -11.54 25.33 -14.08
CA GLN A 427 -12.58 25.47 -15.11
C GLN A 427 -13.29 24.14 -15.35
N LEU A 428 -12.54 23.04 -15.42
CA LEU A 428 -13.06 21.69 -15.56
C LEU A 428 -14.02 21.36 -14.40
N ILE A 429 -13.58 21.56 -13.16
CA ILE A 429 -14.36 21.20 -11.95
C ILE A 429 -15.61 22.07 -11.85
N ARG A 430 -15.47 23.39 -12.04
CA ARG A 430 -16.59 24.35 -11.96
C ARG A 430 -17.66 24.05 -13.01
N LYS A 431 -17.25 23.72 -14.23
CA LYS A 431 -18.16 23.51 -15.37
C LYS A 431 -18.81 22.13 -15.37
N TYR A 432 -18.02 21.07 -15.17
CA TYR A 432 -18.48 19.69 -15.38
C TYR A 432 -18.75 18.93 -14.09
N LYS A 433 -18.33 19.47 -12.93
CA LYS A 433 -18.64 18.94 -11.60
C LYS A 433 -18.37 17.43 -11.49
N PRO A 434 -17.15 16.96 -11.85
CA PRO A 434 -16.83 15.55 -11.71
C PRO A 434 -16.92 15.13 -10.24
N LYS A 435 -17.20 13.86 -10.00
CA LYS A 435 -16.97 13.27 -8.67
C LYS A 435 -15.49 13.42 -8.32
N LEU A 436 -15.17 13.70 -7.06
CA LEU A 436 -13.79 13.85 -6.59
C LEU A 436 -13.53 12.87 -5.44
N ALA A 437 -12.37 12.22 -5.45
CA ALA A 437 -11.82 11.45 -4.33
C ALA A 437 -10.37 11.87 -4.12
N ILE A 438 -10.14 12.76 -3.15
CA ILE A 438 -8.87 13.49 -2.99
C ILE A 438 -8.22 13.10 -1.67
N SER A 439 -6.96 12.65 -1.73
CA SER A 439 -6.14 12.45 -0.55
C SER A 439 -5.93 13.77 0.19
N VAL A 440 -6.23 13.79 1.48
CA VAL A 440 -6.08 14.97 2.35
C VAL A 440 -5.19 14.65 3.55
N TYR A 441 -4.12 13.89 3.30
CA TYR A 441 -3.20 13.38 4.33
C TYR A 441 -1.73 13.73 4.18
N HIS A 442 -1.33 14.27 3.03
CA HIS A 442 0.06 14.61 2.78
C HIS A 442 0.49 15.86 3.56
N LYS A 443 -0.41 16.82 3.79
CA LYS A 443 -0.17 17.96 4.67
C LYS A 443 -1.23 18.05 5.75
N LEU A 444 -0.83 18.55 6.92
CA LEU A 444 -1.72 18.61 8.09
C LEU A 444 -2.95 19.49 7.83
N GLU A 445 -2.79 20.55 7.03
CA GLU A 445 -3.83 21.50 6.68
C GLU A 445 -4.72 21.08 5.51
N ASP A 446 -4.35 20.06 4.72
CA ASP A 446 -5.02 19.70 3.47
C ASP A 446 -6.52 19.49 3.67
N VAL A 447 -6.91 18.84 4.76
CA VAL A 447 -8.30 18.56 5.10
C VAL A 447 -9.17 19.83 5.24
N ILE A 448 -8.57 20.96 5.61
CA ILE A 448 -9.26 22.26 5.72
C ILE A 448 -9.19 23.01 4.39
N ILE A 449 -7.98 23.20 3.86
CA ILE A 449 -7.76 24.10 2.72
C ILE A 449 -8.37 23.54 1.43
N ILE A 450 -8.27 22.22 1.20
CA ILE A 450 -8.80 21.59 -0.01
C ILE A 450 -10.32 21.60 0.04
N LEU A 451 -10.91 21.26 1.19
CA LEU A 451 -12.36 21.26 1.38
C LEU A 451 -12.95 22.67 1.14
N ASN A 452 -12.39 23.69 1.80
CA ASN A 452 -12.85 25.06 1.63
C ASN A 452 -12.67 25.56 0.20
N TRP A 453 -11.54 25.23 -0.44
CA TRP A 453 -11.32 25.59 -1.84
C TRP A 453 -12.37 24.95 -2.76
N ILE A 454 -12.65 23.65 -2.63
CA ILE A 454 -13.68 22.97 -3.43
C ILE A 454 -15.06 23.61 -3.22
N LYS A 455 -15.45 23.88 -1.96
CA LYS A 455 -16.73 24.54 -1.65
C LYS A 455 -16.80 25.96 -2.21
N SER A 456 -15.67 26.70 -2.26
CA SER A 456 -15.62 28.05 -2.83
C SER A 456 -15.87 28.06 -4.34
N ILE A 457 -15.41 27.02 -5.06
CA ILE A 457 -15.60 26.95 -6.51
C ILE A 457 -16.94 26.30 -6.90
N ASN A 458 -17.47 25.41 -6.07
CA ASN A 458 -18.78 24.81 -6.25
C ASN A 458 -19.43 24.49 -4.88
N PRO A 459 -20.27 25.40 -4.35
CA PRO A 459 -20.91 25.21 -3.05
C PRO A 459 -21.93 24.07 -3.01
N ASN A 460 -22.33 23.53 -4.17
CA ASN A 460 -23.30 22.45 -4.27
C ASN A 460 -22.71 21.05 -4.10
N TYR A 461 -21.37 20.91 -4.06
CA TYR A 461 -20.78 19.61 -3.75
C TYR A 461 -21.22 19.14 -2.37
N ILE A 462 -21.59 17.87 -2.30
CA ILE A 462 -21.84 17.16 -1.05
C ILE A 462 -20.52 16.50 -0.65
N CYS A 463 -19.99 16.87 0.51
CA CYS A 463 -18.64 16.52 0.93
C CYS A 463 -18.65 15.49 2.06
N TYR A 464 -17.81 14.46 1.94
CA TYR A 464 -17.65 13.40 2.93
C TYR A 464 -16.16 13.15 3.19
N LEU A 465 -15.82 12.82 4.43
CA LEU A 465 -14.50 12.31 4.79
C LEU A 465 -14.62 10.83 5.16
N ARG A 466 -13.66 10.05 4.66
CA ARG A 466 -13.44 8.66 5.08
C ARG A 466 -11.96 8.44 5.33
N HIS A 467 -11.69 7.50 6.20
CA HIS A 467 -10.35 7.13 6.58
C HIS A 467 -10.20 5.63 6.32
N TYR A 468 -9.10 5.22 5.70
CA TYR A 468 -8.94 3.85 5.24
C TYR A 468 -7.76 3.12 5.86
N SER A 469 -6.91 3.77 6.67
CA SER A 469 -5.78 3.12 7.34
C SER A 469 -5.99 3.01 8.86
N PRO A 470 -5.10 2.32 9.60
CA PRO A 470 -5.12 2.29 11.05
C PRO A 470 -4.31 3.42 11.70
N ILE A 471 -3.75 4.35 10.90
CA ILE A 471 -2.84 5.41 11.36
C ILE A 471 -3.22 6.76 10.72
N ASP A 472 -2.28 7.64 10.41
CA ASP A 472 -2.53 9.01 9.97
C ASP A 472 -2.58 9.24 8.46
N ASN A 473 -2.33 8.21 7.64
CA ASN A 473 -2.44 8.29 6.17
C ASN A 473 -3.82 7.86 5.65
N GLU A 474 -4.02 7.84 4.32
CA GLU A 474 -5.23 7.31 3.66
C GLU A 474 -6.57 7.95 4.11
N THR A 475 -6.55 9.25 4.46
CA THR A 475 -7.79 10.01 4.64
C THR A 475 -8.20 10.65 3.32
N ILE A 476 -9.39 10.31 2.85
CA ILE A 476 -9.90 10.73 1.55
C ILE A 476 -11.10 11.65 1.73
N LEU A 477 -11.04 12.80 1.06
CA LEU A 477 -12.15 13.71 0.87
C LEU A 477 -12.90 13.35 -0.42
N TYR A 478 -14.17 12.99 -0.27
CA TYR A 478 -15.09 12.78 -1.38
C TYR A 478 -15.94 14.02 -1.60
N CYS A 479 -16.12 14.43 -2.85
CA CYS A 479 -17.05 15.48 -3.24
C CYS A 479 -17.89 15.00 -4.44
N VAL A 480 -19.20 14.92 -4.27
CA VAL A 480 -20.14 14.37 -5.27
C VAL A 480 -21.28 15.32 -5.62
#